data_AF-A0A815ZCB3-F1
#
_entry.id   AF-A0A815ZCB3-F1
#
_cell.length_a   1.000
_cell.length_b   1.000
_cell.length_c   1.000
_cell.angle_alpha   90.00
_cell.angle_beta   90.00
_cell.angle_gamma   90.00
#
_symmetry.space_group_name_H-M   'P 1'
#
loop_
_entity.id
_entity.type
_entity.pdbx_description
1 polymer ?
#
loop_
_entity_poly.entity_id
_entity_poly.type
_entity_poly.pdbx_seq_one_letter_code
_entity_poly.pdbx_strand_id
1 'polypeptide(L)' 'YIAFRDQGACVSLLYVKIFYRLCQDTTIGLVHFPETPTGGHLTDIVERHGICTSNSKTINKPLGFCKGN' A
#
# COMPACT_ATOMS: atom_id res chain seq x y z
N TYR A 1 -9.61 10.46 -15.07
CA TYR A 1 -11.08 10.42 -15.10
C TYR A 1 -11.51 9.02 -15.48
N ILE A 2 -12.68 8.57 -15.01
CA ILE A 2 -13.24 7.26 -15.37
C ILE A 2 -14.50 7.53 -16.18
N ALA A 3 -14.65 6.82 -17.30
CA ALA A 3 -15.79 6.96 -18.20
C ALA A 3 -16.20 5.59 -18.74
N PHE A 4 -17.51 5.39 -18.91
CA PHE A 4 -18.09 4.20 -19.51
C PHE A 4 -18.76 4.62 -20.82
N ARG A 5 -18.46 3.92 -21.91
CA ARG A 5 -19.07 4.15 -23.22
C ARG A 5 -19.79 2.87 -23.65
N ASP A 6 -21.09 2.98 -23.89
CA ASP A 6 -21.92 1.95 -24.49
C ASP A 6 -22.36 2.38 -25.90
N GLN A 7 -22.55 1.41 -26.81
CA GLN A 7 -22.96 1.65 -28.20
C GLN A 7 -24.14 0.77 -28.64
N GLY A 8 -25.00 0.35 -27.70
CA GLY A 8 -26.24 -0.37 -28.02
C GLY A 8 -26.45 -1.67 -27.25
N ALA A 9 -25.88 -1.81 -26.04
CA ALA A 9 -26.11 -2.97 -25.19
C ALA A 9 -27.16 -2.69 -24.10
N CYS A 10 -27.78 -3.76 -23.58
CA CYS A 10 -28.63 -3.67 -22.39
C CYS A 10 -27.75 -3.88 -21.14
N VAL A 11 -27.26 -2.79 -20.54
CA VAL A 11 -26.29 -2.84 -19.42
C VAL A 11 -26.91 -2.30 -18.13
N SER A 12 -26.61 -2.98 -17.02
CA SER A 12 -26.87 -2.47 -15.66
C SER A 12 -25.56 -2.42 -14.87
N LEU A 13 -25.14 -1.21 -14.49
CA LEU A 13 -23.93 -0.97 -13.72
C LEU A 13 -24.30 -0.80 -12.24
N LEU A 14 -24.10 -1.85 -11.43
CA LEU A 14 -24.56 -1.85 -10.04
C LEU A 14 -23.63 -1.05 -9.10
N TYR A 15 -22.31 -1.19 -9.22
CA TYR A 15 -21.35 -0.38 -8.49
C TYR A 15 -19.97 -0.36 -9.16
N VAL A 16 -19.20 0.69 -8.87
CA VAL A 16 -17.80 0.83 -9.29
C VAL A 16 -16.96 1.03 -8.03
N LYS A 17 -15.92 0.21 -7.86
CA LYS A 17 -14.97 0.33 -6.74
C LYS A 17 -13.60 0.68 -7.27
N ILE A 18 -13.08 1.83 -6.83
CA ILE A 18 -11.73 2.30 -7.14
C ILE A 18 -10.95 2.22 -5.83
N PHE A 19 -9.79 1.58 -5.88
CA PHE A 19 -8.92 1.44 -4.71
C PHE A 19 -7.47 1.36 -5.15
N TYR A 20 -6.58 1.64 -4.21
CA TYR A 20 -5.16 1.34 -4.29
C TYR A 20 -4.78 0.47 -3.09
N ARG A 21 -3.64 -0.21 -3.18
CA ARG A 21 -3.14 -1.08 -2.11
C ARG A 21 -2.15 -0.32 -1.25
N LEU A 22 -2.18 -0.62 0.04
CA LEU A 22 -1.29 -0.10 1.05
C LEU A 22 -0.70 -1.29 1.80
N CYS A 23 0.59 -1.22 2.11
CA CYS A 23 1.12 -2.00 3.21
C CYS A 23 0.63 -1.38 4.51
N GLN A 24 0.00 -2.20 5.34
CA GLN A 24 -0.60 -1.76 6.59
C GLN A 24 0.46 -1.24 7.57
N ASP A 25 -0.04 -0.48 8.53
CA ASP A 25 0.70 -0.13 9.73
C ASP A 25 0.98 -1.41 10.53
N THR A 26 2.25 -1.68 10.80
CA THR A 26 2.63 -2.83 11.60
C THR A 26 3.92 -2.59 12.37
N THR A 27 3.99 -3.20 13.56
CA THR A 27 5.18 -3.21 14.39
C THR A 27 5.80 -4.60 14.32
N ILE A 28 7.03 -4.69 13.82
CA ILE A 28 7.78 -5.95 13.73
C ILE A 28 9.00 -5.81 14.65
N GLY A 29 9.06 -6.67 15.68
CA GLY A 29 10.05 -6.54 16.75
C GLY A 29 9.82 -5.24 17.55
N LEU A 30 10.81 -4.33 17.52
CA LEU A 30 10.76 -3.01 18.18
C LEU A 30 10.73 -1.84 17.18
N VAL A 31 10.28 -2.13 15.95
CA VAL A 31 10.22 -1.15 14.86
C VAL A 31 8.80 -1.07 14.36
N HIS A 32 8.23 0.12 14.48
CA HIS A 32 6.95 0.51 13.92
C HIS A 32 7.13 0.99 12.48
N PHE A 33 6.37 0.41 11.56
CA PHE A 33 6.40 0.80 10.16
C PHE A 33 5.03 1.35 9.75
N PRO A 34 4.93 2.64 9.37
CA PRO A 34 3.67 3.27 9.04
C PRO A 34 3.07 2.74 7.72
N GLU A 35 1.80 3.06 7.48
CA GLU A 35 1.16 2.75 6.20
C GLU A 35 1.95 3.31 5.01
N THR A 36 2.13 2.51 3.97
CA THR A 36 2.91 2.89 2.79
C THR A 36 2.21 2.40 1.52
N PRO A 37 2.00 3.24 0.49
CA PRO A 37 1.47 2.78 -0.79
C PRO A 37 2.36 1.76 -1.47
N THR A 38 1.74 0.79 -2.14
CA THR A 38 2.48 -0.12 -3.02
C THR A 38 2.97 0.62 -4.26
N GLY A 39 3.90 0.01 -5.00
CA GLY A 39 4.34 0.55 -6.29
C GLY A 39 3.25 0.52 -7.36
N GLY A 40 3.58 1.06 -8.54
CA GLY A 40 2.64 1.15 -9.66
C GLY A 40 2.39 -0.19 -10.36
N HIS A 41 3.33 -1.13 -10.24
CA HIS A 41 3.24 -2.48 -10.78
C HIS A 41 3.22 -3.54 -9.68
N LEU A 42 2.65 -4.72 -9.98
CA LEU A 42 2.54 -5.84 -9.02
C LEU A 42 3.89 -6.36 -8.53
N THR A 43 4.93 -6.22 -9.35
CA THR A 43 6.29 -6.66 -9.07
C THR A 43 7.13 -5.60 -8.36
N ASP A 44 6.61 -4.39 -8.19
CA ASP A 44 7.34 -3.31 -7.55
C ASP A 44 7.53 -3.60 -6.07
N ILE A 45 8.72 -3.24 -5.59
CA ILE A 45 9.10 -3.31 -4.18
C ILE A 45 9.45 -1.89 -3.75
N VAL A 46 8.62 -1.33 -2.86
CA VAL A 46 8.81 0.02 -2.34
C VAL A 46 9.56 -0.06 -1.02
N GLU A 47 10.68 0.64 -0.93
CA GLU A 47 11.42 0.81 0.31
C GLU A 47 10.61 1.63 1.31
N ARG A 48 10.49 1.16 2.55
CA ARG A 48 9.83 1.89 3.64
C ARG A 48 10.70 1.93 4.88
N HIS A 49 10.71 3.09 5.53
CA HIS A 49 11.49 3.31 6.73
C HIS A 49 10.65 3.10 7.98
N GLY A 50 11.22 2.41 8.97
CA GLY A 50 10.58 2.18 10.27
C GLY A 50 11.09 3.14 11.35
N ILE A 51 10.32 3.25 12.42
CA ILE A 51 10.58 4.07 13.60
C ILE A 51 10.70 3.13 14.80
N CYS A 52 11.77 3.28 15.57
CA CYS A 52 11.97 2.54 16.81
C CYS A 52 10.86 2.90 17.84
N THR A 53 10.27 1.90 18.49
CA THR A 53 9.21 2.10 19.50
C THR A 53 9.76 2.71 20.78
N SER A 54 8.89 3.16 21.69
CA SER A 54 9.29 3.75 22.98
C SER A 54 10.23 2.83 23.76
N ASN A 55 11.25 3.40 24.40
CA ASN A 55 12.28 2.68 25.17
C ASN A 55 13.17 1.75 24.33
N SER A 56 13.24 1.95 23.01
CA SER A 56 14.19 1.28 22.13
C SER A 56 15.20 2.27 21.55
N LYS A 57 16.35 1.75 21.09
CA LYS A 57 17.43 2.56 20.54
C LYS A 57 17.73 2.14 19.10
N THR A 58 17.69 3.12 18.20
CA THR A 58 18.08 2.93 16.81
C THR A 58 19.60 2.76 16.72
N ILE A 59 20.05 1.57 16.30
CA ILE A 59 21.47 1.34 15.97
C ILE A 59 21.69 1.66 14.49
N ASN A 60 20.81 1.17 13.62
CA ASN A 60 20.74 1.47 12.19
C ASN A 60 19.31 1.87 11.83
N LYS A 61 19.15 2.69 10.77
CA LYS A 61 17.83 3.09 10.29
C LYS A 61 17.04 1.85 9.87
N PRO A 62 15.89 1.54 10.50
CA PRO A 62 15.14 0.33 10.17
C PRO A 62 14.59 0.40 8.74
N LEU A 63 14.86 -0.65 7.98
CA LEU A 63 14.48 -0.78 6.58
C LEU A 63 13.47 -1.92 6.42
N GLY A 64 12.37 -1.62 5.72
CA GLY A 64 11.35 -2.59 5.34
C GLY A 64 11.02 -2.45 3.87
N PHE A 65 10.31 -3.44 3.34
CA PHE A 65 9.92 -3.47 1.93
C PHE A 65 8.42 -3.72 1.82
N CYS A 66 7.74 -2.85 1.10
CA CYS A 66 6.33 -2.98 0.76
C CYS A 66 6.20 -3.60 -0.63
N LYS A 67 5.45 -4.70 -0.72
CA LYS A 67 5.20 -5.41 -1.98
C LYS A 67 3.76 -5.18 -2.45
N GLY A 68 3.55 -5.24 -3.76
CA GLY A 68 2.24 -5.06 -4.38
C GLY A 68 1.25 -6.22 -4.23
N ASN A 69 1.66 -7.34 -3.61
CA ASN A 69 0.89 -8.60 -3.58
C ASN A 69 -0.05 -8.72 -2.38
#